data_AF-A0A067NGD2-F1
#
_entry.id   AF-A0A067NGD2-F1
#
_cell.length_a   1.000
_cell.length_b   1.000
_cell.length_c   1.000
_cell.angle_alpha   90.00
_cell.angle_beta   90.00
_cell.angle_gamma   90.00
#
_symmetry.space_group_name_H-M   'P 1'
#
loop_
_entity.id
_entity.type
_entity.pdbx_description
1 polymer ?
#
loop_
_entity_poly.entity_id
_entity_poly.type
_entity_poly.pdbx_seq_one_letter_code
_entity_poly.pdbx_strand_id
1 'polypeptide(L)'
;SREQRLNFSVVVTLPANSRTKPLEIKNFEADMPLFGLSAENLQDSVTFANITLVSSEMFITAQVIYSSDLRLITANAPISGIFNATKSLHLITSNAAIHADIGLTNDGDHSTDAVLKTSNGPIRSFISLLRDKECSSGGIYSIKTTTSNAALGVDFPTAPVNSTLSLDSKTSNAPATVSLHPTYEGRFDLLSSLFTPVLEKSSADDPSGRGRERTIESHSSRGVLSGRVQWAGSNESEGRVQVKSSIAPVVLKF
;
A
#
# COMPACT_ATOMS: atom_id res chain seq x y z
N SER A 1 21.27 -41.80 -8.03
CA SER A 1 20.09 -41.56 -7.18
C SER A 1 19.37 -40.34 -7.72
N ARG A 2 18.15 -40.48 -8.26
CA ARG A 2 17.37 -39.39 -8.85
C ARG A 2 16.32 -39.04 -7.80
N GLU A 3 16.52 -37.94 -7.08
CA GLU A 3 15.59 -37.49 -6.02
C GLU A 3 14.17 -37.36 -6.58
N GLN A 4 13.28 -38.24 -6.14
CA GLN A 4 11.85 -38.07 -6.35
C GLN A 4 11.42 -36.90 -5.47
N ARG A 5 11.30 -35.71 -6.07
CA ARG A 5 10.66 -34.57 -5.41
C ARG A 5 9.16 -34.87 -5.31
N LEU A 6 8.70 -35.17 -4.10
CA LEU A 6 7.28 -35.21 -3.78
C LEU A 6 6.70 -33.81 -4.06
N ASN A 7 5.80 -33.74 -5.04
CA ASN A 7 5.01 -32.54 -5.30
C ASN A 7 3.60 -32.79 -4.76
N PHE A 8 3.16 -31.97 -3.80
CA PHE A 8 1.86 -32.07 -3.16
C PHE A 8 1.11 -30.76 -3.41
N SER A 9 -0.12 -30.87 -3.91
CA SER A 9 -0.98 -29.72 -4.20
C SER A 9 -2.26 -29.84 -3.40
N VAL A 10 -2.62 -28.77 -2.71
CA VAL A 10 -3.91 -28.62 -2.03
C VAL A 10 -4.73 -27.63 -2.83
N VAL A 11 -5.87 -28.06 -3.35
CA VAL A 11 -6.81 -27.20 -4.08
C VAL A 11 -8.05 -27.02 -3.22
N VAL A 12 -8.36 -25.77 -2.88
CA VAL A 12 -9.58 -25.40 -2.16
C VAL A 12 -10.54 -24.73 -3.13
N THR A 13 -11.62 -25.43 -3.45
CA THR A 13 -12.68 -24.88 -4.31
C THR A 13 -13.79 -24.30 -3.45
N LEU A 14 -14.09 -23.02 -3.65
CA LEU A 14 -15.15 -22.32 -2.93
C LEU A 14 -16.47 -22.44 -3.70
N PRO A 15 -17.61 -22.70 -3.03
CA PRO A 15 -18.89 -22.91 -3.69
C PRO A 15 -19.57 -21.58 -4.08
N ALA A 16 -18.88 -20.75 -4.88
CA ALA A 16 -19.41 -19.48 -5.35
C ALA A 16 -20.51 -19.71 -6.42
N ASN A 17 -21.70 -19.15 -6.19
CA ASN A 17 -22.81 -19.19 -7.15
C ASN A 17 -22.80 -17.91 -8.00
N SER A 18 -22.40 -18.02 -9.26
CA SER A 18 -22.09 -16.91 -10.17
C SER A 18 -23.27 -16.02 -10.61
N ARG A 19 -24.47 -16.15 -10.03
CA ARG A 19 -25.70 -15.59 -10.64
C ARG A 19 -26.35 -14.41 -9.95
N THR A 20 -26.08 -14.12 -8.67
CA THR A 20 -26.82 -13.05 -7.97
C THR A 20 -26.06 -12.27 -6.90
N LYS A 21 -25.07 -12.87 -6.21
CA LYS A 21 -24.28 -12.19 -5.18
C LYS A 21 -22.94 -12.91 -4.97
N PRO A 22 -21.82 -12.20 -4.76
CA PRO A 22 -20.56 -12.81 -4.35
C PRO A 22 -20.75 -13.65 -3.07
N LEU A 23 -20.06 -14.79 -2.99
CA LEU A 23 -20.01 -15.62 -1.78
C LEU A 23 -19.22 -14.86 -0.70
N GLU A 24 -19.89 -14.55 0.41
CA GLU A 24 -19.26 -13.91 1.56
C GLU A 24 -18.67 -14.97 2.51
N ILE A 25 -17.36 -14.99 2.66
CA ILE A 25 -16.64 -15.86 3.60
C ILE A 25 -16.22 -15.04 4.81
N LYS A 26 -16.70 -15.41 6.00
CA LYS A 26 -16.42 -14.66 7.24
C LYS A 26 -14.95 -14.73 7.65
N ASN A 27 -14.36 -15.91 7.55
CA ASN A 27 -12.97 -16.12 7.91
C ASN A 27 -12.39 -17.24 7.04
N PHE A 28 -11.25 -16.98 6.41
CA PHE A 28 -10.45 -17.97 5.72
C PHE A 28 -9.03 -17.92 6.25
N GLU A 29 -8.53 -19.05 6.74
CA GLU A 29 -7.19 -19.13 7.31
C GLU A 29 -6.47 -20.35 6.74
N ALA A 30 -5.23 -20.13 6.32
CA ALA A 30 -4.32 -21.19 5.91
C ALA A 30 -2.93 -20.90 6.47
N ASP A 31 -2.42 -21.82 7.29
CA ASP A 31 -1.04 -21.82 7.77
C ASP A 31 -0.34 -23.04 7.18
N MET A 32 0.51 -22.80 6.18
CA MET A 32 1.18 -23.83 5.41
C MET A 32 2.64 -23.43 5.14
N PRO A 33 3.54 -23.59 6.12
CA PRO A 33 4.90 -23.03 6.08
C PRO A 33 5.76 -23.40 4.87
N LEU A 34 5.50 -24.57 4.27
CA LEU A 34 6.26 -25.13 3.15
C LEU A 34 5.50 -25.07 1.81
N PHE A 35 4.38 -24.35 1.76
CA PHE A 35 3.52 -24.28 0.58
C PHE A 35 3.49 -22.89 -0.02
N GLY A 36 3.56 -22.85 -1.35
CA GLY A 36 3.18 -21.66 -2.10
C GLY A 36 1.67 -21.50 -2.04
N LEU A 37 1.21 -20.32 -1.64
CA LEU A 37 -0.22 -20.01 -1.55
C LEU A 37 -0.58 -19.12 -2.72
N SER A 38 -1.48 -19.60 -3.58
CA SER A 38 -1.94 -18.86 -4.76
C SER A 38 -3.45 -18.70 -4.73
N ALA A 39 -3.94 -17.49 -4.95
CA ALA A 39 -5.35 -17.22 -5.22
C ALA A 39 -5.54 -16.81 -6.68
N GLU A 40 -6.53 -17.40 -7.34
CA GLU A 40 -6.96 -16.98 -8.69
C GLU A 40 -7.75 -15.66 -8.63
N ASN A 41 -8.33 -15.24 -9.75
CA ASN A 41 -9.21 -14.09 -9.76
C ASN A 41 -10.52 -14.42 -9.04
N LEU A 42 -10.64 -13.97 -7.80
CA LEU A 42 -11.84 -14.14 -6.99
C LEU A 42 -12.80 -12.94 -7.09
N GLN A 43 -12.47 -11.94 -7.92
CA GLN A 43 -13.29 -10.76 -8.15
C GLN A 43 -14.71 -11.16 -8.57
N ASP A 44 -15.70 -10.42 -8.05
CA ASP A 44 -17.14 -10.61 -8.28
C ASP A 44 -17.74 -11.95 -7.83
N SER A 45 -16.91 -12.92 -7.44
CA SER A 45 -17.32 -14.28 -7.09
C SER A 45 -17.26 -14.54 -5.60
N VAL A 46 -16.23 -14.03 -4.91
CA VAL A 46 -16.01 -14.24 -3.48
C VAL A 46 -15.51 -12.96 -2.82
N THR A 47 -16.03 -12.66 -1.64
CA THR A 47 -15.48 -11.63 -0.75
C THR A 47 -15.18 -12.22 0.61
N PHE A 48 -14.11 -11.76 1.24
CA PHE A 48 -13.72 -12.21 2.58
C PHE A 48 -13.97 -11.11 3.61
N ALA A 49 -14.57 -11.40 4.75
CA ALA A 49 -14.48 -10.47 5.87
C ALA A 49 -13.05 -10.52 6.44
N ASN A 50 -12.50 -11.70 6.69
CA ASN A 50 -11.13 -11.89 7.15
C ASN A 50 -10.45 -12.99 6.32
N ILE A 51 -9.23 -12.73 5.88
CA ILE A 51 -8.39 -13.75 5.24
C ILE A 51 -6.96 -13.65 5.76
N THR A 52 -6.45 -14.76 6.29
CA THR A 52 -5.07 -14.89 6.78
C THR A 52 -4.37 -16.04 6.06
N LEU A 53 -3.30 -15.72 5.33
CA LEU A 53 -2.46 -16.71 4.66
C LEU A 53 -1.06 -16.62 5.24
N VAL A 54 -0.57 -17.73 5.77
CA VAL A 54 0.75 -17.85 6.38
C VAL A 54 1.55 -18.93 5.66
N SER A 55 2.74 -18.56 5.20
CA SER A 55 3.78 -19.47 4.73
C SER A 55 5.09 -19.11 5.43
N SER A 56 6.18 -19.83 5.15
CA SER A 56 7.52 -19.49 5.64
C SER A 56 8.51 -19.45 4.49
N GLU A 57 8.54 -20.50 3.68
CA GLU A 57 9.58 -20.69 2.67
C GLU A 57 9.12 -20.37 1.24
N MET A 58 7.81 -20.26 1.03
CA MET A 58 7.22 -20.22 -0.30
C MET A 58 6.33 -18.99 -0.48
N PHE A 59 6.13 -18.62 -1.74
CA PHE A 59 5.50 -17.37 -2.13
C PHE A 59 4.02 -17.32 -1.70
N ILE A 60 3.53 -16.09 -1.56
CA ILE A 60 2.09 -15.82 -1.55
C ILE A 60 1.79 -14.97 -2.78
N THR A 61 0.94 -15.47 -3.68
CA THR A 61 0.55 -14.76 -4.88
C THR A 61 -0.97 -14.70 -5.02
N ALA A 62 -1.49 -13.61 -5.57
CA ALA A 62 -2.91 -13.49 -5.87
C ALA A 62 -3.11 -12.77 -7.19
N GLN A 63 -4.02 -13.28 -8.02
CA GLN A 63 -4.46 -12.50 -9.17
C GLN A 63 -5.31 -11.31 -8.69
N VAL A 64 -6.37 -11.56 -7.91
CA VAL A 64 -7.14 -10.53 -7.19
C VAL A 64 -7.77 -11.14 -5.94
N ILE A 65 -7.57 -10.50 -4.78
CA ILE A 65 -8.32 -10.79 -3.54
C ILE A 65 -9.11 -9.54 -3.12
N TYR A 66 -10.37 -9.74 -2.71
CA TYR A 66 -11.19 -8.70 -2.10
C TYR A 66 -11.56 -9.10 -0.67
N SER A 67 -11.23 -8.23 0.29
CA SER A 67 -11.48 -8.51 1.70
C SER A 67 -11.75 -7.27 2.54
N SER A 68 -12.30 -7.41 3.73
CA SER A 68 -12.28 -6.32 4.72
C SER A 68 -10.94 -6.25 5.42
N ASP A 69 -10.47 -7.39 5.95
CA ASP A 69 -9.23 -7.54 6.68
C ASP A 69 -8.35 -8.62 6.03
N LEU A 70 -7.22 -8.20 5.42
CA LEU A 70 -6.26 -9.07 4.73
C LEU A 70 -4.96 -9.17 5.52
N ARG A 71 -4.48 -10.39 5.74
CA ARG A 71 -3.18 -10.62 6.38
C ARG A 71 -2.39 -11.73 5.67
N LEU A 72 -1.33 -11.34 4.98
CA LEU A 72 -0.43 -12.24 4.26
C LEU A 72 0.95 -12.20 4.93
N ILE A 73 1.42 -13.36 5.40
CA ILE A 73 2.67 -13.47 6.15
C ILE A 73 3.55 -14.56 5.54
N THR A 74 4.81 -14.24 5.28
CA THR A 74 5.84 -15.23 4.96
C THR A 74 7.18 -14.84 5.59
N ALA A 75 8.19 -15.70 5.52
CA ALA A 75 9.52 -15.38 6.04
C ALA A 75 10.51 -15.12 4.91
N ASN A 76 10.57 -16.01 3.91
CA ASN A 76 11.68 -16.08 2.97
C ASN A 76 11.28 -15.91 1.51
N ALA A 77 10.00 -15.70 1.23
CA ALA A 77 9.48 -15.69 -0.12
C ALA A 77 8.63 -14.44 -0.42
N PRO A 78 8.47 -14.10 -1.71
CA PRO A 78 7.80 -12.87 -2.09
C PRO A 78 6.30 -12.92 -1.83
N ILE A 79 5.73 -11.75 -1.58
CA ILE A 79 4.28 -11.50 -1.63
C ILE A 79 4.00 -10.66 -2.88
N SER A 80 3.10 -11.12 -3.73
CA SER A 80 2.75 -10.39 -4.96
C SER A 80 1.30 -10.53 -5.38
N GLY A 81 0.73 -9.50 -5.99
CA GLY A 81 -0.64 -9.57 -6.52
C GLY A 81 -1.43 -8.29 -6.40
N ILE A 82 -2.74 -8.41 -6.65
CA ILE A 82 -3.72 -7.34 -6.50
C ILE A 82 -4.55 -7.60 -5.25
N PHE A 83 -4.57 -6.64 -4.33
CA PHE A 83 -5.19 -6.79 -3.02
C PHE A 83 -6.12 -5.61 -2.72
N ASN A 84 -7.40 -5.90 -2.48
CA ASN A 84 -8.38 -4.89 -2.14
C ASN A 84 -8.84 -5.08 -0.69
N ALA A 85 -8.79 -4.00 0.07
CA ALA A 85 -9.16 -3.97 1.48
C ALA A 85 -10.10 -2.81 1.79
N THR A 86 -11.13 -3.07 2.62
CA THR A 86 -12.02 -2.00 3.10
C THR A 86 -11.65 -1.50 4.50
N LYS A 87 -10.99 -2.33 5.32
CA LYS A 87 -10.58 -1.98 6.69
C LYS A 87 -9.09 -2.04 6.89
N SER A 88 -8.47 -3.20 6.70
CA SER A 88 -7.04 -3.38 6.96
C SER A 88 -6.36 -4.33 5.99
N LEU A 89 -5.11 -4.04 5.68
CA LEU A 89 -4.26 -4.87 4.83
C LEU A 89 -2.85 -4.98 5.42
N HIS A 90 -2.38 -6.20 5.60
CA HIS A 90 -1.05 -6.48 6.16
C HIS A 90 -0.29 -7.45 5.24
N LEU A 91 0.78 -6.97 4.60
CA LEU A 91 1.71 -7.78 3.82
C LEU A 91 3.05 -7.81 4.54
N ILE A 92 3.44 -8.97 5.08
CA ILE A 92 4.60 -9.10 5.95
C ILE A 92 5.51 -10.22 5.45
N THR A 93 6.77 -9.91 5.13
CA THR A 93 7.80 -10.90 4.79
C THR A 93 9.15 -10.49 5.38
N SER A 94 10.00 -11.40 5.85
CA SER A 94 11.30 -11.00 6.41
C SER A 94 12.34 -10.70 5.33
N ASN A 95 12.46 -11.58 4.34
CA ASN A 95 13.65 -11.63 3.48
C ASN A 95 13.40 -11.40 1.99
N ALA A 96 12.15 -11.28 1.56
CA ALA A 96 11.81 -11.22 0.14
C ALA A 96 10.95 -10.00 -0.21
N ALA A 97 10.77 -9.78 -1.51
CA ALA A 97 10.10 -8.60 -2.02
C ALA A 97 8.58 -8.59 -1.75
N ILE A 98 8.02 -7.38 -1.63
CA ILE A 98 6.59 -7.13 -1.71
C ILE A 98 6.32 -6.33 -3.00
N HIS A 99 5.55 -6.91 -3.91
CA HIS A 99 5.12 -6.30 -5.17
C HIS A 99 3.59 -6.31 -5.26
N ALA A 100 2.95 -5.20 -4.91
CA ALA A 100 1.50 -5.19 -4.70
C ALA A 100 0.80 -4.00 -5.36
N ASP A 101 -0.28 -4.30 -6.08
CA ASP A 101 -1.28 -3.31 -6.47
C ASP A 101 -2.41 -3.35 -5.43
N ILE A 102 -2.64 -2.23 -4.75
CA ILE A 102 -3.50 -2.16 -3.58
C ILE A 102 -4.64 -1.20 -3.84
N GLY A 103 -5.87 -1.67 -3.65
CA GLY A 103 -7.06 -0.83 -3.55
C GLY A 103 -7.50 -0.70 -2.10
N LEU A 104 -7.44 0.50 -1.54
CA LEU A 104 -7.96 0.79 -0.20
C LEU A 104 -9.30 1.52 -0.33
N THR A 105 -10.39 0.84 -0.02
CA THR A 105 -11.74 1.40 -0.12
C THR A 105 -12.24 1.86 1.23
N ASN A 106 -12.50 3.15 1.36
CA ASN A 106 -12.97 3.75 2.61
C ASN A 106 -14.48 4.00 2.60
N ASP A 107 -15.17 3.54 3.64
CA ASP A 107 -16.61 3.74 3.84
C ASP A 107 -16.95 5.15 4.34
N GLY A 108 -16.03 5.79 5.06
CA GLY A 108 -16.13 7.16 5.58
C GLY A 108 -16.24 7.23 7.11
N ASP A 109 -16.42 6.10 7.78
CA ASP A 109 -16.61 6.08 9.24
C ASP A 109 -15.28 5.87 9.99
N HIS A 110 -14.35 5.12 9.39
CA HIS A 110 -13.09 4.72 10.00
C HIS A 110 -11.91 4.92 9.05
N SER A 111 -10.68 4.87 9.56
CA SER A 111 -9.49 4.79 8.70
C SER A 111 -9.43 3.44 7.99
N THR A 112 -9.03 3.43 6.73
CA THR A 112 -8.62 2.22 6.01
C THR A 112 -7.09 2.12 6.06
N ASP A 113 -6.60 1.02 6.61
CA ASP A 113 -5.19 0.88 6.99
C ASP A 113 -4.43 -0.10 6.09
N ALA A 114 -3.16 0.21 5.79
CA ALA A 114 -2.26 -0.70 5.09
C ALA A 114 -0.87 -0.76 5.75
N VAL A 115 -0.35 -1.97 5.93
CA VAL A 115 0.99 -2.21 6.47
C VAL A 115 1.74 -3.15 5.54
N LEU A 116 2.79 -2.62 4.89
CA LEU A 116 3.73 -3.40 4.09
C LEU A 116 5.06 -3.44 4.84
N LYS A 117 5.51 -4.63 5.22
CA LYS A 117 6.70 -4.77 6.05
C LYS A 117 7.63 -5.85 5.55
N THR A 118 8.89 -5.48 5.39
CA THR A 118 9.99 -6.42 5.26
C THR A 118 11.26 -5.96 5.96
N SER A 119 12.27 -6.83 6.04
CA SER A 119 13.59 -6.47 6.56
C SER A 119 14.58 -6.32 5.41
N ASN A 120 14.60 -7.27 4.48
CA ASN A 120 15.64 -7.36 3.46
C ASN A 120 15.13 -7.27 2.01
N GLY A 121 13.82 -7.40 1.78
CA GLY A 121 13.26 -7.28 0.45
C GLY A 121 12.91 -5.85 0.05
N PRO A 122 12.89 -5.55 -1.26
CA PRO A 122 12.32 -4.30 -1.73
C PRO A 122 10.80 -4.29 -1.55
N ILE A 123 10.26 -3.10 -1.33
CA ILE A 123 8.82 -2.84 -1.41
C ILE A 123 8.59 -1.99 -2.65
N ARG A 124 7.73 -2.46 -3.56
CA ARG A 124 7.21 -1.66 -4.66
C ARG A 124 5.70 -1.84 -4.73
N SER A 125 4.96 -0.76 -4.51
CA SER A 125 3.51 -0.84 -4.45
C SER A 125 2.84 0.36 -5.10
N PHE A 126 1.74 0.08 -5.81
CA PHE A 126 0.81 1.08 -6.30
C PHE A 126 -0.42 1.05 -5.38
N ILE A 127 -0.72 2.16 -4.72
CA ILE A 127 -1.80 2.23 -3.71
C ILE A 127 -2.86 3.20 -4.20
N SER A 128 -3.96 2.65 -4.70
CA SER A 128 -5.15 3.38 -5.10
C SER A 128 -6.03 3.62 -3.87
N LEU A 129 -6.25 4.89 -3.54
CA LEU A 129 -7.21 5.28 -2.51
C LEU A 129 -8.59 5.42 -3.16
N LEU A 130 -9.59 4.74 -2.60
CA LEU A 130 -10.93 4.59 -3.18
C LEU A 130 -12.01 4.86 -2.15
N ARG A 131 -13.20 5.23 -2.60
CA ARG A 131 -14.40 5.32 -1.76
C ARG A 131 -15.44 4.31 -2.20
N ASP A 132 -16.21 3.83 -1.23
CA ASP A 132 -17.29 2.83 -1.44
C ASP A 132 -18.37 3.32 -2.42
N LYS A 133 -18.59 4.64 -2.50
CA LYS A 133 -19.49 5.25 -3.48
C LYS A 133 -18.70 5.96 -4.56
N GLU A 134 -18.95 5.59 -5.81
CA GLU A 134 -18.42 6.30 -6.98
C GLU A 134 -18.74 7.81 -6.85
N CYS A 135 -17.75 8.65 -7.10
CA CYS A 135 -17.82 10.12 -7.00
C CYS A 135 -17.93 10.71 -5.57
N SER A 136 -17.78 9.92 -4.51
CA SER A 136 -17.68 10.50 -3.16
C SER A 136 -16.28 11.04 -2.86
N SER A 137 -16.23 12.24 -2.26
CA SER A 137 -14.99 12.89 -1.80
C SER A 137 -14.63 12.50 -0.38
N GLY A 138 -13.36 12.57 -0.01
CA GLY A 138 -12.89 12.34 1.34
C GLY A 138 -12.26 10.97 1.54
N GLY A 139 -12.33 10.49 2.78
CA GLY A 139 -11.80 9.20 3.21
C GLY A 139 -10.53 9.38 4.03
N ILE A 140 -10.33 8.50 5.00
CA ILE A 140 -9.18 8.52 5.91
C ILE A 140 -8.35 7.27 5.64
N TYR A 141 -7.07 7.46 5.35
CA TYR A 141 -6.17 6.37 4.99
C TYR A 141 -4.91 6.43 5.82
N SER A 142 -4.50 5.29 6.40
CA SER A 142 -3.26 5.18 7.17
C SER A 142 -2.39 4.09 6.58
N ILE A 143 -1.27 4.48 5.97
CA ILE A 143 -0.36 3.56 5.31
C ILE A 143 1.00 3.59 6.01
N LYS A 144 1.52 2.39 6.30
CA LYS A 144 2.86 2.19 6.82
C LYS A 144 3.63 1.22 5.95
N THR A 145 4.74 1.69 5.40
CA THR A 145 5.63 0.84 4.60
C THR A 145 7.01 0.83 5.22
N THR A 146 7.56 -0.33 5.53
CA THR A 146 8.84 -0.45 6.23
C THR A 146 9.70 -1.54 5.62
N THR A 147 10.91 -1.17 5.21
CA THR A 147 12.02 -2.11 4.95
C THR A 147 13.26 -1.66 5.73
N SER A 148 14.33 -2.45 5.75
CA SER A 148 15.60 -2.03 6.38
C SER A 148 16.73 -1.94 5.37
N ASN A 149 16.86 -2.95 4.51
CA ASN A 149 18.07 -3.15 3.70
C ASN A 149 17.84 -3.02 2.19
N ALA A 150 16.63 -2.67 1.74
CA ALA A 150 16.30 -2.60 0.33
C ALA A 150 15.43 -1.39 -0.01
N ALA A 151 15.28 -1.14 -1.31
CA ALA A 151 14.58 0.01 -1.82
C ALA A 151 13.09 -0.02 -1.45
N LEU A 152 12.54 1.16 -1.19
CA LEU A 152 11.12 1.36 -0.91
C LEU A 152 10.55 2.30 -1.98
N GLY A 153 9.55 1.83 -2.71
CA GLY A 153 8.81 2.58 -3.71
C GLY A 153 7.31 2.48 -3.46
N VAL A 154 6.65 3.62 -3.32
CA VAL A 154 5.18 3.70 -3.19
C VAL A 154 4.64 4.78 -4.11
N ASP A 155 3.71 4.41 -4.97
CA ASP A 155 3.05 5.33 -5.89
C ASP A 155 1.55 5.36 -5.61
N PHE A 156 0.96 6.56 -5.58
CA PHE A 156 -0.48 6.76 -5.41
C PHE A 156 -1.11 7.16 -6.75
N PRO A 157 -1.50 6.21 -7.61
CA PRO A 157 -2.01 6.52 -8.95
C PRO A 157 -3.40 7.18 -8.91
N THR A 158 -4.21 6.90 -7.88
CA THR A 158 -5.54 7.48 -7.71
C THR A 158 -5.76 7.84 -6.25
N ALA A 159 -6.41 8.98 -6.02
CA ALA A 159 -6.96 9.31 -4.72
C ALA A 159 -8.18 10.24 -4.86
N PRO A 160 -9.20 10.13 -3.98
CA PRO A 160 -10.33 11.04 -3.99
C PRO A 160 -9.90 12.48 -3.68
N VAL A 161 -10.67 13.46 -4.14
CA VAL A 161 -10.53 14.84 -3.64
C VAL A 161 -10.90 14.89 -2.16
N ASN A 162 -10.25 15.77 -1.40
CA ASN A 162 -10.44 15.97 0.05
C ASN A 162 -10.13 14.74 0.94
N SER A 163 -9.40 13.73 0.45
CA SER A 163 -8.97 12.60 1.26
C SER A 163 -7.86 12.97 2.24
N THR A 164 -7.90 12.41 3.45
CA THR A 164 -6.82 12.53 4.44
C THR A 164 -5.90 11.31 4.34
N LEU A 165 -4.64 11.56 3.98
CA LEU A 165 -3.60 10.54 3.91
C LEU A 165 -2.59 10.70 5.05
N SER A 166 -2.47 9.67 5.89
CA SER A 166 -1.37 9.49 6.83
C SER A 166 -0.42 8.40 6.30
N LEU A 167 0.81 8.78 5.94
CA LEU A 167 1.81 7.86 5.38
C LEU A 167 3.10 7.89 6.22
N ASP A 168 3.57 6.72 6.65
CA ASP A 168 4.89 6.52 7.25
C ASP A 168 5.68 5.49 6.43
N SER A 169 6.58 5.99 5.59
CA SER A 169 7.46 5.19 4.74
C SER A 169 8.89 5.23 5.25
N LYS A 170 9.44 4.07 5.61
CA LYS A 170 10.76 3.98 6.23
C LYS A 170 11.62 2.88 5.61
N THR A 171 12.87 3.24 5.33
CA THR A 171 13.98 2.31 5.10
C THR A 171 15.20 2.75 5.91
N SER A 172 16.29 1.97 5.91
CA SER A 172 17.54 2.36 6.57
C SER A 172 18.70 2.47 5.59
N ASN A 173 18.96 1.44 4.80
CA ASN A 173 20.21 1.28 4.04
C ASN A 173 20.05 1.40 2.52
N ALA A 174 18.87 1.80 2.06
CA ALA A 174 18.55 1.89 0.64
C ALA A 174 17.61 3.06 0.35
N PRO A 175 17.41 3.44 -0.92
CA PRO A 175 16.59 4.60 -1.26
C PRO A 175 15.11 4.41 -0.90
N ALA A 176 14.43 5.49 -0.54
CA ALA A 176 12.98 5.55 -0.45
C ALA A 176 12.43 6.58 -1.43
N THR A 177 11.46 6.17 -2.25
CA THR A 177 10.75 7.04 -3.20
C THR A 177 9.26 6.92 -2.97
N VAL A 178 8.59 8.06 -2.84
CA VAL A 178 7.13 8.13 -2.76
C VAL A 178 6.63 9.10 -3.83
N SER A 179 5.64 8.70 -4.61
CA SER A 179 4.94 9.58 -5.56
C SER A 179 3.50 9.76 -5.11
N LEU A 180 3.15 10.99 -4.74
CA LEU A 180 1.81 11.32 -4.24
C LEU A 180 0.90 11.75 -5.40
N HIS A 181 -0.39 11.46 -5.26
CA HIS A 181 -1.41 11.91 -6.19
C HIS A 181 -1.61 13.45 -6.08
N PRO A 182 -1.95 14.17 -7.18
CA PRO A 182 -2.19 15.62 -7.15
C PRO A 182 -3.30 16.11 -6.19
N THR A 183 -4.21 15.22 -5.79
CA THR A 183 -5.24 15.52 -4.78
C THR A 183 -4.70 15.64 -3.37
N TYR A 184 -3.45 15.23 -3.13
CA TYR A 184 -2.86 15.31 -1.81
C TYR A 184 -2.68 16.77 -1.36
N GLU A 185 -3.25 17.07 -0.19
CA GLU A 185 -3.04 18.29 0.58
C GLU A 185 -2.60 17.89 1.98
N GLY A 186 -1.55 18.52 2.50
CA GLY A 186 -1.02 18.16 3.81
C GLY A 186 0.42 18.56 4.04
N ARG A 187 0.94 18.14 5.19
CA ARG A 187 2.34 18.32 5.58
C ARG A 187 3.16 17.10 5.17
N PHE A 188 4.37 17.35 4.68
CA PHE A 188 5.32 16.31 4.39
C PHE A 188 6.65 16.53 5.11
N ASP A 189 7.26 15.43 5.53
CA ASP A 189 8.56 15.38 6.21
C ASP A 189 9.44 14.32 5.55
N LEU A 190 10.54 14.74 4.95
CA LEU A 190 11.55 13.85 4.38
C LEU A 190 12.80 13.90 5.24
N LEU A 191 13.33 12.74 5.64
CA LEU A 191 14.51 12.66 6.49
C LEU A 191 15.52 11.66 5.94
N SER A 192 16.76 12.09 5.82
CA SER A 192 17.92 11.23 5.59
C SER A 192 19.14 11.76 6.34
N SER A 193 19.84 10.89 7.07
CA SER A 193 20.95 11.32 7.92
C SER A 193 22.20 11.68 7.12
N LEU A 194 22.43 11.01 5.97
CA LEU A 194 23.62 11.21 5.13
C LEU A 194 23.34 11.90 3.80
N PHE A 195 22.10 11.87 3.32
CA PHE A 195 21.74 12.43 2.02
C PHE A 195 20.80 13.62 2.20
N THR A 196 20.88 14.58 1.28
CA THR A 196 19.89 15.65 1.23
C THR A 196 18.62 15.07 0.60
N PRO A 197 17.46 15.14 1.27
CA PRO A 197 16.21 14.71 0.67
C PRO A 197 15.86 15.56 -0.55
N VAL A 198 15.21 14.94 -1.54
CA VAL A 198 14.83 15.58 -2.80
C VAL A 198 13.32 15.67 -2.89
N LEU A 199 12.85 16.86 -3.29
CA LEU A 199 11.45 17.11 -3.60
C LEU A 199 11.32 17.38 -5.11
N GLU A 200 10.68 16.49 -5.83
CA GLU A 200 10.35 16.66 -7.25
C GLU A 200 8.96 17.26 -7.38
N LYS A 201 8.90 18.50 -7.86
CA LYS A 201 7.63 19.23 -8.05
C LYS A 201 7.18 19.07 -9.51
N SER A 202 5.91 18.73 -9.70
CA SER A 202 5.27 18.77 -11.02
C SER A 202 4.11 19.77 -11.03
N SER A 203 3.80 20.33 -12.20
CA SER A 203 2.55 21.05 -12.43
C SER A 203 1.41 20.03 -12.55
N ALA A 204 0.33 20.24 -11.84
CA ALA A 204 -0.87 19.43 -11.94
C ALA A 204 -2.09 20.33 -12.08
N ASP A 205 -3.09 19.87 -12.85
CA ASP A 205 -4.39 20.52 -12.94
C ASP A 205 -5.17 20.33 -11.63
N ASP A 206 -6.03 21.29 -11.29
CA ASP A 206 -6.86 21.20 -10.09
C ASP A 206 -7.81 19.99 -10.18
N PRO A 207 -7.63 18.97 -9.33
CA PRO A 207 -8.42 17.75 -9.43
C PRO A 207 -9.89 17.95 -9.04
N SER A 208 -10.24 19.09 -8.44
CA SER A 208 -11.64 19.46 -8.17
C SER A 208 -12.32 20.14 -9.37
N GLY A 209 -11.58 20.48 -10.42
CA GLY A 209 -12.09 21.19 -11.60
C GLY A 209 -12.45 22.66 -11.35
N ARG A 210 -12.04 23.25 -10.22
CA ARG A 210 -12.40 24.63 -9.82
C ARG A 210 -11.37 25.68 -10.25
N GLY A 211 -10.31 25.28 -10.94
CA GLY A 211 -9.23 26.17 -11.36
C GLY A 211 -8.43 26.75 -10.19
N ARG A 212 -8.33 26.02 -9.08
CA ARG A 212 -7.51 26.42 -7.93
C ARG A 212 -6.02 26.36 -8.30
N GLU A 213 -5.22 27.24 -7.69
CA GLU A 213 -3.76 27.20 -7.79
C GLU A 213 -3.18 26.30 -6.68
N ARG A 214 -2.14 25.52 -7.01
CA ARG A 214 -1.43 24.64 -6.07
C ARG A 214 -0.19 25.35 -5.53
N THR A 215 -0.11 25.50 -4.21
CA THR A 215 1.07 26.07 -3.54
C THR A 215 1.85 24.98 -2.81
N ILE A 216 3.16 24.89 -3.09
CA ILE A 216 4.09 23.95 -2.45
C ILE A 216 5.19 24.73 -1.74
N GLU A 217 5.05 24.86 -0.43
CA GLU A 217 6.03 25.48 0.45
C GLU A 217 6.94 24.40 1.04
N SER A 218 8.24 24.64 0.99
CA SER A 218 9.23 23.68 1.48
C SER A 218 10.41 24.40 2.11
N HIS A 219 10.87 23.89 3.24
CA HIS A 219 12.09 24.31 3.91
C HIS A 219 13.02 23.11 4.06
N SER A 220 14.31 23.33 3.81
CA SER A 220 15.35 22.31 3.92
C SER A 220 16.40 22.74 4.94
N SER A 221 16.74 21.83 5.84
CA SER A 221 17.79 22.01 6.84
C SER A 221 18.42 20.66 7.14
N ARG A 222 19.76 20.58 7.05
CA ARG A 222 20.62 19.42 7.39
C ARG A 222 19.90 18.05 7.49
N GLY A 223 19.72 17.38 6.36
CA GLY A 223 19.16 16.02 6.31
C GLY A 223 17.64 15.94 6.51
N VAL A 224 16.96 17.07 6.68
CA VAL A 224 15.51 17.18 6.81
C VAL A 224 14.98 18.15 5.75
N LEU A 225 13.91 17.74 5.08
CA LEU A 225 13.14 18.58 4.18
C LEU A 225 11.68 18.46 4.58
N SER A 226 11.10 19.56 5.08
CA SER A 226 9.71 19.61 5.52
C SER A 226 8.95 20.68 4.77
N GLY A 227 7.64 20.50 4.61
CA GLY A 227 6.83 21.45 3.89
C GLY A 227 5.34 21.15 3.96
N ARG A 228 4.58 21.93 3.19
CA ARG A 228 3.14 21.75 3.03
C ARG A 228 2.72 21.92 1.58
N VAL A 229 1.69 21.19 1.19
CA VAL A 229 1.00 21.33 -0.10
C VAL A 229 -0.46 21.67 0.17
N GLN A 230 -0.96 22.66 -0.55
CA GLN A 230 -2.35 23.10 -0.44
C GLN A 230 -2.85 23.65 -1.76
N TRP A 231 -4.14 23.47 -2.02
CA TRP A 231 -4.85 24.16 -3.08
C TRP A 231 -5.49 25.45 -2.55
N ALA A 232 -5.55 26.50 -3.38
CA ALA A 232 -6.12 27.78 -3.00
C ALA A 232 -7.59 27.64 -2.51
N GLY A 233 -7.92 28.24 -1.37
CA GLY A 233 -9.25 28.16 -0.77
C GLY A 233 -9.57 26.84 -0.05
N SER A 234 -8.58 25.95 0.09
CA SER A 234 -8.64 24.81 1.00
C SER A 234 -8.38 25.26 2.44
N ASN A 235 -9.03 24.61 3.40
CA ASN A 235 -8.71 24.78 4.82
C ASN A 235 -7.37 24.07 5.14
N GLU A 236 -6.86 24.20 6.37
CA GLU A 236 -5.70 23.40 6.78
C GLU A 236 -5.99 21.90 6.62
N SER A 237 -5.34 21.29 5.63
CA SER A 237 -5.45 19.87 5.31
C SER A 237 -4.70 19.02 6.34
N GLU A 238 -5.35 17.97 6.85
CA GLU A 238 -4.83 17.11 7.92
C GLU A 238 -3.85 16.03 7.45
N GLY A 239 -3.62 15.92 6.14
CA GLY A 239 -2.71 14.92 5.57
C GLY A 239 -1.30 15.04 6.14
N ARG A 240 -0.66 13.89 6.41
CA ARG A 240 0.71 13.81 6.91
C ARG A 240 1.49 12.71 6.18
N VAL A 241 2.51 13.11 5.45
CA VAL A 241 3.41 12.18 4.76
C VAL A 241 4.79 12.25 5.37
N GLN A 242 5.34 11.10 5.74
CA GLN A 242 6.68 11.00 6.27
C GLN A 242 7.47 9.94 5.52
N VAL A 243 8.62 10.33 4.97
CA VAL A 243 9.51 9.43 4.23
C VAL A 243 10.91 9.50 4.83
N LYS A 244 11.45 8.35 5.22
CA LYS A 244 12.70 8.25 5.99
C LYS A 244 13.65 7.22 5.40
N SER A 245 14.92 7.58 5.34
CA SER A 245 16.04 6.65 5.21
C SER A 245 17.12 7.02 6.21
N SER A 246 17.97 6.08 6.63
CA SER A 246 19.08 6.39 7.53
C SER A 246 20.29 6.85 6.73
N ILE A 247 20.69 6.07 5.73
CA ILE A 247 21.96 6.26 5.01
C ILE A 247 21.80 6.18 3.49
N ALA A 248 20.63 6.54 2.97
CA ALA A 248 20.37 6.57 1.53
C ALA A 248 19.42 7.71 1.12
N PRO A 249 19.33 8.02 -0.19
CA PRO A 249 18.47 9.09 -0.69
C PRO A 249 16.99 8.89 -0.36
N VAL A 250 16.30 9.99 -0.11
CA VAL A 250 14.84 10.05 0.03
C VAL A 250 14.31 11.01 -1.03
N VAL A 251 13.31 10.55 -1.78
CA VAL A 251 12.66 11.32 -2.85
C VAL A 251 11.16 11.33 -2.63
N LEU A 252 10.57 12.52 -2.66
CA LEU A 252 9.12 12.70 -2.74
C LEU A 252 8.76 13.38 -4.06
N LYS A 253 7.77 12.83 -4.76
CA LYS A 253 7.25 13.34 -6.03
C LYS A 253 5.80 13.75 -5.88
N PHE A 254 5.44 14.84 -6.56
CA PHE A 254 4.09 15.42 -6.58
C PHE A 254 3.47 15.44 -7.95
#